data_AF-A0A3L6SVZ2-F1
#
_entry.id   AF-A0A3L6SVZ2-F1
#
_cell.length_a   1.000
_cell.length_b   1.000
_cell.length_c   1.000
_cell.angle_alpha   90.00
_cell.angle_beta   90.00
_cell.angle_gamma   90.00
#
_symmetry.space_group_name_H-M   'P 1'
#
loop_
_entity.id
_entity.type
_entity.pdbx_description
1 polymer ?
#
loop_
_entity_poly.entity_id
_entity_poly.type
_entity_poly.pdbx_seq_one_letter_code
_entity_poly.pdbx_strand_id
1 'polypeptide(L)'
;MAEIVGSAVASEAVSRVSSFLSGDKTSHESVEDKAERLEMAVLKIRSVVAVSDHLHISHLPLLHWKAKLKRIAEEGDDLLHMHKKRHLACSRVSDNTTGNSISQYLIQAAKRFVPFCHKEDELSDSTLRRFERLADGSDSFCRLVQSGGHPKKSVLLPSLTRSLLAGDSVEFSIQRKSGNDHIMLWIGGMSKCVT
;
A
#
# COMPACT_ATOMS: atom_id res chain seq x y z
N MET A 1 46.51 -56.54 52.57
CA MET A 1 45.09 -56.29 52.88
C MET A 1 44.92 -54.77 52.95
N ALA A 2 44.21 -54.06 52.08
CA ALA A 2 43.17 -54.40 51.11
C ALA A 2 43.29 -53.50 49.86
N GLU A 3 42.91 -54.04 48.70
CA GLU A 3 42.59 -53.30 47.48
C GLU A 3 41.29 -52.51 47.66
N ILE A 4 41.24 -51.24 47.24
CA ILE A 4 40.07 -50.52 46.68
C ILE A 4 40.65 -49.45 45.74
N VAL A 5 40.83 -49.73 44.44
CA VAL A 5 39.85 -49.59 43.34
C VAL A 5 39.45 -48.14 43.06
N GLY A 6 40.04 -47.63 41.96
CA GLY A 6 39.59 -46.58 41.04
C GLY A 6 38.55 -45.55 41.50
N SER A 7 39.01 -44.32 41.72
CA SER A 7 38.12 -43.15 41.67
C SER A 7 37.71 -42.91 40.22
N ALA A 8 36.42 -43.12 39.96
CA ALA A 8 35.78 -42.93 38.67
C ALA A 8 35.86 -41.46 38.20
N VAL A 9 36.10 -41.31 36.90
CA VAL A 9 35.82 -40.12 36.11
C VAL A 9 34.33 -39.82 36.18
N ALA A 10 33.97 -38.60 36.56
CA ALA A 10 32.67 -38.01 36.29
C ALA A 10 32.89 -36.59 35.77
N SER A 11 33.40 -36.48 34.55
CA SER A 11 33.44 -35.26 33.76
C SER A 11 32.29 -35.26 32.77
N GLU A 12 31.05 -35.06 33.20
CA GLU A 12 29.96 -34.79 32.24
C GLU A 12 28.74 -34.17 32.91
N ALA A 13 28.70 -32.84 33.03
CA ALA A 13 27.46 -32.05 33.09
C ALA A 13 27.75 -30.54 33.00
N VAL A 14 28.35 -30.06 31.91
CA VAL A 14 28.27 -28.65 31.53
C VAL A 14 27.91 -28.57 30.05
N SER A 15 26.66 -28.91 29.71
CA SER A 15 26.11 -28.55 28.39
C SER A 15 24.58 -28.61 28.37
N ARG A 16 23.92 -27.86 29.26
CA ARG A 16 22.45 -27.69 29.20
C ARG A 16 21.93 -26.27 29.54
N VAL A 17 22.76 -25.24 29.42
CA VAL A 17 22.31 -23.84 29.65
C VAL A 17 22.65 -22.88 28.50
N SER A 18 23.18 -23.35 27.36
CA SER A 18 23.46 -22.47 26.21
C SER A 18 22.32 -22.36 25.19
N SER A 19 21.23 -23.09 25.34
CA SER A 19 20.10 -23.06 24.38
C SER A 19 19.06 -21.96 24.64
N PHE A 20 19.23 -21.12 25.67
CA PHE A 20 18.33 -19.98 25.94
C PHE A 20 18.87 -18.62 25.47
N LEU A 21 20.11 -18.55 24.97
CA LEU A 21 20.69 -17.32 24.40
C LEU A 21 21.04 -17.44 22.91
N SER A 22 20.96 -18.64 22.33
CA SER A 22 20.83 -18.80 20.88
C SER A 22 19.35 -18.87 20.51
N GLY A 23 18.65 -17.77 20.76
CA GLY A 23 17.45 -17.44 20.01
C GLY A 23 17.89 -17.24 18.57
N ASP A 24 17.70 -18.31 17.80
CA ASP A 24 17.76 -18.37 16.35
C ASP A 24 17.37 -17.01 15.74
N LYS A 25 18.30 -16.40 15.01
CA LYS A 25 18.03 -15.21 14.21
C LYS A 25 17.23 -15.63 12.97
N THR A 26 16.10 -16.30 13.18
CA THR A 26 15.00 -16.17 12.24
C THR A 26 14.61 -14.70 12.38
N SER A 27 14.94 -13.91 11.36
CA SER A 27 14.53 -12.51 11.26
C SER A 27 13.01 -12.49 11.32
N HIS A 28 12.47 -12.37 12.53
CA HIS A 28 11.05 -12.22 12.74
C HIS A 28 10.72 -10.87 12.12
N GLU A 29 10.17 -10.92 10.90
CA GLU A 29 9.78 -9.75 10.15
C GLU A 29 8.89 -8.88 11.02
N SER A 30 9.25 -7.61 11.13
CA SER A 30 8.54 -6.70 12.02
C SER A 30 7.12 -6.47 11.49
N VAL A 31 6.19 -6.14 12.38
CA VAL A 31 4.82 -5.78 11.99
C VAL A 31 4.83 -4.57 11.04
N GLU A 32 5.80 -3.67 11.21
CA GLU A 32 6.00 -2.51 10.34
C GLU A 32 6.48 -2.95 8.95
N ASP A 33 7.45 -3.88 8.88
CA ASP A 33 7.98 -4.41 7.60
C ASP A 33 6.84 -5.06 6.78
N LYS A 34 5.93 -5.77 7.46
CA LYS A 34 4.72 -6.35 6.85
C LYS A 34 3.78 -5.29 6.32
N ALA A 35 3.55 -4.20 7.07
CA ALA A 35 2.71 -3.09 6.64
C ALA A 35 3.32 -2.36 5.45
N GLU A 36 4.63 -2.12 5.45
CA GLU A 36 5.37 -1.52 4.33
C GLU A 36 5.25 -2.37 3.06
N ARG A 37 5.41 -3.70 3.16
CA ARG A 37 5.23 -4.60 2.01
C ARG A 37 3.81 -4.56 1.45
N LEU A 38 2.80 -4.52 2.32
CA LEU A 38 1.42 -4.35 1.88
C LEU A 38 1.22 -3.01 1.18
N GLU A 39 1.73 -1.92 1.76
CA GLU A 39 1.65 -0.58 1.18
C GLU A 39 2.28 -0.54 -0.22
N MET A 40 3.46 -1.12 -0.39
CA MET A 40 4.12 -1.21 -1.68
C MET A 40 3.33 -2.02 -2.71
N ALA A 41 2.76 -3.16 -2.30
CA ALA A 41 1.93 -3.98 -3.18
C ALA A 41 0.64 -3.24 -3.60
N VAL A 42 -0.05 -2.59 -2.67
CA VAL A 42 -1.25 -1.79 -2.93
C VAL A 42 -0.92 -0.60 -3.82
N LEU A 43 0.19 0.11 -3.57
CA LEU A 43 0.66 1.22 -4.38
C LEU A 43 0.94 0.80 -5.82
N LYS A 44 1.59 -0.36 -6.04
CA LYS A 44 1.82 -0.91 -7.38
C LYS A 44 0.49 -1.17 -8.10
N ILE A 45 -0.46 -1.86 -7.45
CA ILE A 45 -1.80 -2.14 -8.02
C ILE A 45 -2.54 -0.84 -8.35
N ARG A 46 -2.55 0.13 -7.43
CA ARG A 46 -3.21 1.43 -7.60
C ARG A 46 -2.59 2.22 -8.75
N SER A 47 -1.27 2.16 -8.91
CA SER A 47 -0.57 2.83 -10.02
C SER A 47 -1.00 2.27 -11.37
N VAL A 48 -1.07 0.94 -11.48
CA VAL A 48 -1.56 0.25 -12.68
C VAL A 48 -3.00 0.66 -13.00
N VAL A 49 -3.87 0.70 -11.98
CA VAL A 49 -5.26 1.16 -12.11
C VAL A 49 -5.31 2.60 -12.61
N ALA A 50 -4.57 3.52 -11.99
CA ALA A 50 -4.56 4.94 -12.32
C ALA A 50 -4.10 5.18 -13.77
N VAL A 51 -3.01 4.54 -14.18
CA VAL A 51 -2.53 4.60 -15.58
C VAL A 51 -3.61 4.08 -16.53
N SER A 52 -4.27 2.98 -16.20
CA SER A 52 -5.34 2.40 -17.03
C SER A 52 -6.62 3.25 -17.11
N ASP A 53 -6.84 4.21 -16.20
CA ASP A 53 -7.96 5.16 -16.28
C ASP A 53 -7.81 6.15 -17.44
N HIS A 54 -6.58 6.39 -17.91
CA HIS A 54 -6.29 7.23 -19.06
C HIS A 54 -6.28 6.48 -20.40
N LEU A 55 -6.44 5.16 -20.41
CA LEU A 55 -6.40 4.34 -21.62
C LEU A 55 -7.82 3.99 -22.09
N HIS A 56 -8.02 3.92 -23.41
CA HIS A 56 -9.29 3.46 -23.97
C HIS A 56 -9.28 1.93 -24.07
N ILE A 57 -9.88 1.28 -23.06
CA ILE A 57 -10.01 -0.18 -23.00
C ILE A 57 -11.39 -0.58 -23.53
N SER A 58 -11.42 -1.27 -24.67
CA SER A 58 -12.67 -1.78 -25.28
C SER A 58 -12.97 -3.23 -24.91
N HIS A 59 -11.94 -4.04 -24.67
CA HIS A 59 -12.10 -5.47 -24.40
C HIS A 59 -12.69 -5.73 -23.00
N LEU A 60 -13.85 -6.40 -22.97
CA LEU A 60 -14.60 -6.68 -21.74
C LEU A 60 -13.80 -7.44 -20.66
N PRO A 61 -12.95 -8.45 -20.97
CA PRO A 61 -12.13 -9.11 -19.96
C PRO A 61 -11.13 -8.16 -19.27
N LEU A 62 -10.56 -7.19 -20.01
CA LEU A 62 -9.65 -6.20 -19.45
C LEU A 62 -10.39 -5.18 -18.58
N LEU A 63 -11.62 -4.81 -18.94
CA LEU A 63 -12.48 -3.98 -18.09
C LEU A 63 -12.80 -4.70 -16.77
N HIS A 64 -13.14 -5.99 -16.83
CA HIS A 64 -13.39 -6.78 -15.62
C HIS A 64 -12.13 -6.91 -14.75
N TRP A 65 -10.98 -7.15 -15.37
CA TRP A 65 -9.70 -7.21 -14.66
C TRP A 65 -9.39 -5.87 -13.97
N LYS A 66 -9.54 -4.75 -14.67
CA LYS A 66 -9.38 -3.40 -14.09
C LYS A 66 -10.31 -3.18 -12.89
N ALA A 67 -11.59 -3.54 -13.00
CA ALA A 67 -12.53 -3.42 -11.89
C ALA A 67 -12.13 -4.30 -10.70
N LYS A 68 -11.57 -5.50 -10.95
CA LYS A 68 -11.02 -6.36 -9.90
C LYS A 68 -9.81 -5.72 -9.22
N LEU A 69 -8.88 -5.13 -9.97
CA LEU A 69 -7.73 -4.42 -9.42
C LEU A 69 -8.14 -3.21 -8.58
N LYS A 70 -9.17 -2.46 -8.99
CA LYS A 70 -9.76 -1.37 -8.18
C LYS A 70 -10.23 -1.86 -6.81
N ARG A 71 -11.06 -2.91 -6.79
CA ARG A 71 -11.55 -3.50 -5.53
C ARG A 71 -10.42 -4.03 -4.64
N ILE A 72 -9.38 -4.62 -5.24
CA ILE A 72 -8.22 -5.10 -4.48
C ILE A 72 -7.46 -3.92 -3.86
N ALA A 73 -7.29 -2.82 -4.59
CA ALA A 73 -6.64 -1.63 -4.04
C ALA A 73 -7.44 -1.06 -2.84
N GLU A 74 -8.77 -0.97 -2.97
CA GLU A 74 -9.67 -0.55 -1.89
C GLU A 74 -9.57 -1.48 -0.66
N GLU A 75 -9.60 -2.81 -0.87
CA GLU A 75 -9.39 -3.79 0.21
C GLU A 75 -8.04 -3.60 0.91
N GLY A 76 -6.99 -3.31 0.14
CA GLY A 76 -5.66 -3.02 0.69
C GLY A 76 -5.61 -1.73 1.51
N ASP A 77 -6.26 -0.67 1.03
CA ASP A 77 -6.37 0.61 1.75
C ASP A 77 -7.13 0.43 3.08
N ASP A 78 -8.20 -0.37 3.09
CA ASP A 78 -8.94 -0.71 4.31
C ASP A 78 -8.06 -1.46 5.32
N LEU A 79 -7.27 -2.42 4.86
CA LEU A 79 -6.33 -3.17 5.72
C LEU A 79 -5.26 -2.26 6.32
N LEU A 80 -4.66 -1.37 5.51
CA LEU A 80 -3.67 -0.39 5.97
C LEU A 80 -4.27 0.60 6.95
N HIS A 81 -5.49 1.08 6.69
CA HIS A 81 -6.21 1.97 7.59
C HIS A 81 -6.48 1.31 8.95
N MET A 82 -6.94 0.05 8.95
CA MET A 82 -7.15 -0.72 10.17
C MET A 82 -5.85 -0.97 10.92
N HIS A 83 -4.75 -1.25 10.22
CA HIS A 83 -3.41 -1.40 10.80
C HIS A 83 -2.96 -0.11 11.52
N LYS A 84 -3.01 1.04 10.83
CA LYS A 84 -2.63 2.35 11.38
C LYS A 84 -3.48 2.74 12.58
N LYS A 85 -4.80 2.50 12.55
CA LYS A 85 -5.72 2.78 13.66
C LYS A 85 -5.33 1.98 14.92
N ARG A 86 -4.98 0.70 14.75
CA ARG A 86 -4.56 -0.17 15.87
C ARG A 86 -3.20 0.27 16.45
N HIS A 87 -2.25 0.65 15.60
CA HIS A 87 -0.94 1.16 16.05
C HIS A 87 -1.10 2.42 16.91
N LEU A 88 -1.92 3.38 16.47
CA LEU A 88 -2.21 4.61 17.23
C LEU A 88 -2.96 4.33 18.55
N ALA A 89 -3.88 3.37 18.57
CA ALA A 89 -4.61 2.99 19.77
C ALA A 89 -3.70 2.37 20.84
N CYS A 90 -2.74 1.52 20.44
CA CYS A 90 -1.77 0.92 21.37
C CYS A 90 -0.73 1.93 21.88
N SER A 91 -0.25 2.84 21.01
CA SER A 91 0.72 3.88 21.38
C SER A 91 0.17 4.83 22.46
N ARG A 92 -1.09 5.27 22.34
CA ARG A 92 -1.74 6.16 23.33
C ARG A 92 -1.89 5.56 24.73
N VAL A 93 -1.95 4.24 24.84
CA VAL A 93 -2.00 3.53 26.13
C VAL A 93 -0.62 3.48 26.80
N SER A 94 0.46 3.64 26.04
CA SER A 94 1.84 3.64 26.55
C SER A 94 2.42 5.03 26.85
N ASP A 95 1.96 6.07 26.15
CA ASP A 95 2.60 7.40 26.16
C ASP A 95 2.06 8.36 27.24
N ASN A 96 1.02 7.97 27.98
CA ASN A 96 0.51 8.77 29.13
C ASN A 96 1.32 8.54 30.43
N THR A 97 2.60 8.17 30.32
CA THR A 97 3.49 7.78 31.44
C THR A 97 4.05 8.98 32.20
N THR A 98 3.17 9.89 32.61
CA THR A 98 3.42 10.87 33.67
C THR A 98 2.31 10.73 34.72
N GLY A 99 2.18 9.52 35.27
CA GLY A 99 1.13 9.18 36.23
C GLY A 99 1.73 8.76 37.57
N ASN A 100 1.12 9.23 38.67
CA ASN A 100 1.42 8.78 40.02
C ASN A 100 1.20 7.25 40.20
N SER A 101 1.61 6.68 41.33
CA SER A 101 1.53 5.23 41.61
C SER A 101 0.12 4.64 41.46
N ILE A 102 -0.92 5.45 41.66
CA ILE A 102 -2.32 5.06 41.46
C ILE A 102 -2.64 4.94 39.97
N SER A 103 -2.22 5.91 39.14
CA SER A 103 -2.34 5.80 37.68
C SER A 103 -1.58 4.58 37.15
N GLN A 104 -0.40 4.28 37.69
CA GLN A 104 0.35 3.07 37.31
C GLN A 104 -0.39 1.78 37.69
N TYR A 105 -0.95 1.70 38.89
CA TYR A 105 -1.78 0.57 39.32
C TYR A 105 -3.04 0.43 38.46
N LEU A 106 -3.73 1.53 38.16
CA LEU A 106 -4.92 1.55 37.30
C LEU A 106 -4.58 1.16 35.85
N ILE A 107 -3.43 1.57 35.31
CA ILE A 107 -2.94 1.12 33.99
C ILE A 107 -2.63 -0.38 34.02
N GLN A 108 -1.96 -0.88 35.07
CA GLN A 108 -1.65 -2.32 35.20
C GLN A 108 -2.92 -3.16 35.42
N ALA A 109 -3.88 -2.66 36.19
CA ALA A 109 -5.17 -3.30 36.39
C ALA A 109 -5.98 -3.28 35.09
N ALA A 110 -6.05 -2.13 34.40
CA ALA A 110 -6.71 -2.01 33.11
C ALA A 110 -6.09 -2.95 32.06
N LYS A 111 -4.76 -3.13 32.05
CA LYS A 111 -4.07 -4.13 31.19
C LYS A 111 -4.58 -5.55 31.44
N ARG A 112 -4.98 -5.92 32.67
CA ARG A 112 -5.62 -7.22 32.97
C ARG A 112 -7.07 -7.31 32.46
N PHE A 113 -7.72 -6.17 32.26
CA PHE A 113 -9.07 -6.04 31.68
C PHE A 113 -9.06 -5.68 30.19
N VAL A 114 -7.92 -5.76 29.50
CA VAL A 114 -7.87 -5.75 28.03
C VAL A 114 -7.70 -7.18 27.50
N PRO A 115 -8.73 -8.05 27.56
CA PRO A 115 -8.72 -9.32 26.85
C PRO A 115 -8.88 -9.14 25.32
N PHE A 116 -9.00 -7.90 24.82
CA PHE A 116 -9.37 -7.58 23.44
C PHE A 116 -8.24 -7.04 22.55
N CYS A 117 -7.01 -6.92 23.04
CA CYS A 117 -5.83 -6.83 22.16
C CYS A 117 -5.53 -8.25 21.65
N HIS A 118 -6.47 -8.78 20.86
CA HIS A 118 -6.31 -10.07 20.21
C HIS A 118 -5.06 -9.98 19.33
N LYS A 119 -4.08 -10.85 19.59
CA LYS A 119 -2.91 -11.06 18.72
C LYS A 119 -3.29 -11.62 17.34
N GLU A 120 -4.54 -12.04 17.19
CA GLU A 120 -5.08 -12.61 15.97
C GLU A 120 -5.78 -11.51 15.15
N ASP A 121 -4.98 -10.61 14.56
CA ASP A 121 -5.25 -9.94 13.28
C ASP A 121 -4.03 -9.08 12.85
N GLU A 122 -2.82 -9.57 13.18
CA GLU A 122 -1.59 -9.09 12.53
C GLU A 122 -1.72 -9.37 11.03
N LEU A 123 -1.16 -8.50 10.17
CA LEU A 123 -1.17 -8.74 8.72
C LEU A 123 -0.61 -10.13 8.44
N SER A 124 -1.49 -11.05 8.07
CA SER A 124 -1.10 -12.45 7.92
C SER A 124 -0.21 -12.61 6.69
N ASP A 125 0.81 -13.45 6.79
CA ASP A 125 1.74 -13.69 5.68
C ASP A 125 1.02 -14.19 4.43
N SER A 126 -0.11 -14.90 4.59
CA SER A 126 -0.96 -15.34 3.49
C SER A 126 -1.65 -14.18 2.77
N THR A 127 -2.09 -13.16 3.52
CA THR A 127 -2.63 -11.92 2.97
C THR A 127 -1.55 -11.14 2.23
N LEU A 128 -0.38 -10.96 2.83
CA LEU A 128 0.76 -10.29 2.18
C LEU A 128 1.15 -10.97 0.87
N ARG A 129 1.39 -12.28 0.91
CA ARG A 129 1.71 -13.07 -0.30
C ARG A 129 0.61 -13.04 -1.35
N ARG A 130 -0.64 -12.83 -0.97
CA ARG A 130 -1.75 -12.64 -1.93
C ARG A 130 -1.63 -11.29 -2.61
N PHE A 131 -1.42 -10.21 -1.87
CA PHE A 131 -1.25 -8.86 -2.43
C PHE A 131 0.00 -8.76 -3.31
N GLU A 132 1.11 -9.34 -2.89
CA GLU A 132 2.35 -9.38 -3.68
C GLU A 132 2.13 -10.08 -5.03
N ARG A 133 1.51 -11.27 -5.03
CA ARG A 133 1.16 -11.96 -6.27
C ARG A 133 0.20 -11.17 -7.16
N LEU A 134 -0.74 -10.43 -6.56
CA LEU A 134 -1.66 -9.57 -7.31
C LEU A 134 -0.94 -8.36 -7.91
N ALA A 135 0.01 -7.78 -7.17
CA ALA A 135 0.85 -6.68 -7.61
C ALA A 135 1.76 -7.13 -8.76
N ASP A 136 2.41 -8.28 -8.66
CA ASP A 136 3.22 -8.85 -9.75
C ASP A 136 2.36 -9.27 -10.95
N GLY A 137 1.17 -9.82 -10.71
CA GLY A 137 0.21 -10.14 -11.76
C GLY A 137 -0.32 -8.91 -12.50
N SER A 138 -0.31 -7.73 -11.86
CA SER A 138 -0.83 -6.50 -12.46
C SER A 138 0.05 -5.96 -13.61
N ASP A 139 1.33 -6.33 -13.65
CA ASP A 139 2.24 -5.97 -14.76
C ASP A 139 1.77 -6.58 -16.09
N SER A 140 1.20 -7.79 -16.05
CA SER A 140 0.63 -8.45 -17.23
C SER A 140 -0.60 -7.70 -17.76
N PHE A 141 -1.45 -7.19 -16.87
CA PHE A 141 -2.56 -6.34 -17.27
C PHE A 141 -2.07 -5.04 -17.93
N CYS A 142 -1.07 -4.38 -17.33
CA CYS A 142 -0.44 -3.19 -17.90
C CYS A 142 0.05 -3.44 -19.33
N ARG A 143 0.79 -4.53 -19.56
CA ARG A 143 1.28 -4.91 -20.89
C ARG A 143 0.14 -5.09 -21.90
N LEU A 144 -0.91 -5.83 -21.53
CA LEU A 144 -2.05 -6.09 -22.42
C LEU A 144 -2.81 -4.82 -22.78
N VAL A 145 -3.01 -3.94 -21.81
CA VAL A 145 -3.69 -2.66 -22.02
C VAL A 145 -2.83 -1.70 -22.83
N GLN A 146 -1.51 -1.70 -22.67
CA GLN A 146 -0.62 -0.86 -23.50
C GLN A 146 -0.52 -1.36 -24.95
N SER A 147 -0.53 -2.68 -25.16
CA SER A 147 -0.50 -3.25 -26.51
C SER A 147 -1.84 -3.14 -27.26
N GLY A 148 -2.96 -3.18 -26.53
CA GLY A 148 -4.32 -3.18 -27.13
C GLY A 148 -5.11 -1.90 -26.93
N GLY A 149 -4.68 -1.01 -26.04
CA GLY A 149 -5.38 0.23 -25.71
C GLY A 149 -4.81 1.41 -26.47
N HIS A 150 -5.66 2.13 -27.20
CA HIS A 150 -5.27 3.44 -27.70
C HIS A 150 -5.23 4.43 -26.52
N PRO A 151 -4.14 5.22 -26.36
CA PRO A 151 -4.14 6.31 -25.39
C PRO A 151 -5.38 7.18 -25.66
N LYS A 152 -6.12 7.59 -24.61
CA LYS A 152 -7.16 8.61 -24.79
C LYS A 152 -6.44 9.83 -25.34
N LYS A 153 -6.53 10.07 -26.65
CA LYS A 153 -5.97 11.27 -27.28
C LYS A 153 -6.59 12.45 -26.56
N SER A 154 -5.84 13.13 -25.70
CA SER A 154 -6.17 14.50 -25.37
C SER A 154 -6.15 15.23 -26.70
N VAL A 155 -7.30 15.76 -27.10
CA VAL A 155 -7.50 16.49 -28.35
C VAL A 155 -6.82 17.85 -28.24
N LEU A 156 -5.52 17.87 -27.94
CA LEU A 156 -4.69 19.01 -28.30
C LEU A 156 -4.26 18.75 -29.72
N LEU A 157 -5.14 19.12 -30.65
CA LEU A 157 -4.88 19.05 -32.08
C LEU A 157 -3.57 19.79 -32.34
N PRO A 158 -2.55 19.15 -32.94
CA PRO A 158 -1.30 19.81 -33.31
C PRO A 158 -1.51 21.03 -34.23
N SER A 159 -2.66 21.14 -34.90
CA SER A 159 -3.05 22.31 -35.68
C SER A 159 -3.37 23.53 -34.80
N LEU A 160 -3.96 23.33 -33.62
CA LEU A 160 -4.35 24.42 -32.72
C LEU A 160 -3.15 25.10 -32.08
N THR A 161 -2.15 24.31 -31.66
CA THR A 161 -0.93 24.87 -31.07
C THR A 161 -0.16 25.72 -32.07
N ARG A 162 -0.14 25.31 -33.36
CA ARG A 162 0.48 26.11 -34.42
C ARG A 162 -0.28 27.42 -34.69
N SER A 163 -1.61 27.37 -34.82
CA SER A 163 -2.43 28.56 -35.07
C SER A 163 -2.41 29.55 -33.91
N LEU A 164 -2.50 29.08 -32.66
CA LEU A 164 -2.43 29.94 -31.48
C LEU A 164 -1.04 30.59 -31.31
N LEU A 165 0.05 29.87 -31.65
CA LEU A 165 1.41 30.43 -31.66
C LEU A 165 1.63 31.44 -32.80
N ALA A 166 0.89 31.30 -33.91
CA ALA A 166 0.87 32.29 -34.99
C ALA A 166 0.04 33.55 -34.65
N GLY A 167 -0.65 33.55 -33.50
CA GLY A 167 -1.48 34.66 -33.04
C GLY A 167 -2.95 34.56 -33.47
N ASP A 168 -3.34 33.48 -34.16
CA ASP A 168 -4.72 33.26 -34.56
C ASP A 168 -5.59 32.94 -33.33
N SER A 169 -6.77 33.53 -33.25
CA SER A 169 -7.77 33.17 -32.23
C SER A 169 -8.57 31.95 -32.67
N VAL A 170 -8.89 31.06 -31.73
CA VAL A 170 -9.76 29.92 -32.00
C VAL A 170 -11.02 29.99 -31.16
N GLU A 171 -12.16 29.80 -31.83
CA GLU A 171 -13.47 29.70 -31.23
C GLU A 171 -13.89 28.23 -31.12
N PHE A 172 -14.27 27.81 -29.91
CA PHE A 172 -14.81 26.47 -29.67
C PHE A 172 -16.27 26.57 -29.26
N SER A 173 -17.12 25.85 -29.97
CA SER A 173 -18.48 25.55 -29.57
C SER A 173 -18.52 24.18 -28.89
N ILE A 174 -18.83 24.16 -27.59
CA ILE A 174 -19.04 22.90 -26.86
C ILE A 174 -20.55 22.67 -26.73
N GLN A 175 -21.05 21.66 -27.43
CA GLN A 175 -22.44 21.24 -27.34
C GLN A 175 -22.57 20.10 -26.31
N ARG A 176 -23.31 20.32 -25.22
CA ARG A 176 -23.67 19.22 -24.30
C ARG A 176 -24.79 18.39 -24.92
N LYS A 177 -24.73 17.08 -24.67
CA LYS A 177 -25.69 16.09 -25.20
C LYS A 177 -27.10 16.15 -24.58
N SER A 178 -27.35 17.08 -23.65
CA SER A 178 -28.62 17.25 -22.95
C SER A 178 -28.85 18.74 -22.70
N GLY A 179 -29.91 19.28 -23.33
CA GLY A 179 -30.28 20.70 -23.26
C GLY A 179 -29.48 21.60 -24.21
N ASN A 180 -30.17 22.53 -24.88
CA ASN A 180 -29.64 23.44 -25.91
C ASN A 180 -28.69 24.54 -25.36
N ASP A 181 -27.81 24.18 -24.43
CA ASP A 181 -26.85 25.12 -23.85
C ASP A 181 -25.54 25.07 -24.65
N HIS A 182 -25.30 26.12 -25.44
CA HIS A 182 -24.02 26.34 -26.11
C HIS A 182 -23.12 27.20 -25.22
N ILE A 183 -21.96 26.68 -24.85
CA ILE A 183 -20.91 27.48 -24.21
C ILE A 183 -19.89 27.81 -25.30
N MET A 184 -19.78 29.09 -25.65
CA MET A 184 -18.72 29.63 -26.49
C MET A 184 -17.49 29.91 -25.62
N LEU A 185 -16.36 29.28 -25.95
CA LEU A 185 -15.07 29.57 -25.35
C LEU A 185 -14.17 30.22 -26.41
N TRP A 186 -13.75 31.46 -26.13
CA TRP A 186 -12.82 32.21 -26.98
C TRP A 186 -11.43 32.18 -26.37
N ILE A 187 -10.46 31.63 -27.10
CA ILE A 187 -9.05 31.64 -26.70
C ILE A 187 -8.29 32.47 -27.73
N GLY A 188 -7.90 33.68 -27.32
CA GLY A 188 -7.05 34.55 -28.13
C GLY A 188 -5.57 34.16 -27.99
N GLY A 189 -4.89 33.99 -29.13
CA GLY A 189 -3.43 33.85 -29.14
C GLY A 189 -2.76 35.13 -28.64
N MET A 190 -1.96 35.05 -27.57
CA MET A 190 -1.14 36.18 -27.13
C MET A 190 0.03 36.35 -28.10
N SER A 191 -0.12 37.22 -29.09
CA SER A 191 1.00 37.65 -29.93
C SER A 191 2.00 38.39 -29.07
N LYS A 192 3.22 37.84 -28.94
CA LYS A 192 4.32 38.52 -28.27
C LYS A 192 4.69 39.74 -29.12
N CYS A 193 4.44 40.94 -28.61
CA CYS A 193 5.10 42.14 -29.12
C CYS A 193 6.61 41.97 -28.93
N VAL A 194 7.32 41.62 -30.01
CA VAL A 194 8.78 41.71 -30.08
C VAL A 194 9.10 43.19 -30.18
N THR A 195 9.76 43.72 -29.15
CA THR A 195 10.34 45.08 -29.14
C THR A 195 11.77 45.01 -29.65
#